data_AF-A0A660XSR6-F1
#
_entry.id   AF-A0A660XSR6-F1
#
_cell.length_a   1.000
_cell.length_b   1.000
_cell.length_c   1.000
_cell.angle_alpha   90.00
_cell.angle_beta   90.00
_cell.angle_gamma   90.00
#
_symmetry.space_group_name_H-M   'P 1'
#
loop_
_entity.id
_entity.type
_entity.pdbx_description
1 polymer ?
#
loop_
_entity_poly.entity_id
_entity_poly.type
_entity_poly.pdbx_seq_one_letter_code
_entity_poly.pdbx_strand_id
1 'polypeptide(L)'
;MNIITAEWVGYGSRIDKEQSSRPRALVASTDAVAADYIAAKHILLPETIKNMPGSEKCLLNDPDNEDGPFHKFLVYASKETGGILDESFISLYENTP
;
A
#
# COMPACT_ATOMS: atom_id res chain seq x y z
N MET A 1 -14.15 3.04 -10.22
CA MET A 1 -14.16 3.13 -8.75
C MET A 1 -13.58 1.84 -8.20
N ASN A 2 -12.55 1.95 -7.37
CA ASN A 2 -11.83 0.85 -6.74
C ASN A 2 -11.93 1.00 -5.21
N ILE A 3 -12.12 -0.12 -4.52
CA ILE A 3 -12.26 -0.17 -3.06
C ILE A 3 -11.34 -1.28 -2.56
N ILE A 4 -10.45 -0.93 -1.63
CA ILE A 4 -9.56 -1.84 -0.93
C ILE A 4 -9.99 -1.89 0.53
N THR A 5 -10.36 -3.08 1.01
CA THR A 5 -10.61 -3.32 2.43
C THR A 5 -9.41 -4.03 3.03
N ALA A 6 -8.71 -3.34 3.92
CA ALA A 6 -7.57 -3.87 4.67
C ALA A 6 -8.02 -4.35 6.06
N GLU A 7 -8.93 -5.33 6.10
CA GLU A 7 -9.34 -5.97 7.36
C GLU A 7 -8.21 -6.84 7.93
N TRP A 8 -7.45 -7.49 7.03
CA TRP A 8 -6.19 -8.18 7.31
C TRP A 8 -5.17 -7.81 6.25
N VAL A 9 -3.94 -7.54 6.68
CA VAL A 9 -2.81 -7.25 5.81
C VAL A 9 -1.65 -8.16 6.18
N GLY A 10 -1.23 -9.01 5.24
CA GLY A 10 -0.06 -9.85 5.39
C GLY A 10 1.21 -9.07 5.07
N TYR A 11 1.84 -8.45 6.07
CA TYR A 11 3.10 -7.72 5.89
C TYR A 11 4.28 -8.65 5.57
N GLY A 12 4.20 -9.91 6.01
CA GLY A 12 5.20 -10.94 5.69
C GLY A 12 4.64 -12.19 5.04
N SER A 13 3.38 -12.53 5.33
CA SER A 13 2.69 -13.70 4.81
C SER A 13 1.19 -13.47 4.80
N ARG A 14 0.50 -14.00 3.78
CA ARG A 14 -0.97 -13.97 3.70
C ARG A 14 -1.65 -15.15 4.40
N ILE A 15 -0.87 -16.13 4.87
CA ILE A 15 -1.38 -17.37 5.49
C ILE A 15 -0.90 -17.54 6.94
N ASP A 16 0.25 -16.96 7.28
CA ASP A 16 0.78 -16.99 8.64
C ASP A 16 0.25 -15.78 9.42
N LYS A 17 -0.55 -16.06 10.45
CA LYS A 17 -1.21 -15.03 11.26
C LYS A 17 -0.20 -14.17 12.01
N GLU A 18 0.94 -14.73 12.40
CA GLU A 18 2.02 -14.01 13.09
C GLU A 18 2.77 -13.05 12.15
N GLN A 19 2.49 -13.12 10.86
CA GLN A 19 3.04 -12.22 9.84
C GLN A 19 1.94 -11.40 9.14
N SER A 20 0.87 -11.11 9.88
CA SER A 20 -0.27 -10.32 9.44
C SER A 20 -0.80 -9.40 10.53
N SER A 21 -1.45 -8.30 10.13
CA SER A 21 -2.08 -7.34 11.04
C SER A 21 -3.51 -7.02 10.62
N ARG A 22 -4.29 -6.41 11.53
CA ARG A 22 -5.68 -6.02 11.29
C ARG A 22 -5.85 -4.50 11.42
N PRO A 23 -5.47 -3.72 10.40
CA PRO A 23 -5.59 -2.27 10.47
C PRO A 23 -7.04 -1.79 10.38
N ARG A 24 -7.98 -2.63 9.88
CA ARG A 24 -9.41 -2.31 9.74
C ARG A 24 -9.62 -1.02 8.94
N ALA A 25 -8.83 -0.85 7.89
CA ALA A 25 -8.84 0.33 7.04
C ALA A 25 -9.62 0.08 5.75
N LEU A 26 -10.24 1.14 5.21
CA LEU A 26 -10.91 1.14 3.92
C LEU A 26 -10.31 2.28 3.09
N VAL A 27 -9.80 1.93 1.90
CA VAL A 27 -9.31 2.88 0.91
C VAL A 27 -10.24 2.81 -0.28
N ALA A 28 -10.77 3.96 -0.72
CA ALA A 28 -11.62 4.06 -1.89
C ALA A 28 -11.10 5.17 -2.80
N SER A 29 -11.01 4.89 -4.10
CA SER A 29 -10.52 5.84 -5.10
C SER A 29 -11.15 5.58 -6.46
N THR A 30 -11.26 6.62 -7.30
CA THR A 30 -11.57 6.43 -8.72
C THR A 30 -10.37 5.95 -9.52
N ASP A 31 -9.16 6.14 -8.99
CA ASP A 31 -7.89 5.75 -9.58
C ASP A 31 -7.33 4.52 -8.83
N ALA A 32 -7.14 3.41 -9.55
CA ALA A 32 -6.66 2.16 -8.98
C ALA A 32 -5.21 2.25 -8.49
N VAL A 33 -4.35 2.93 -9.24
CA VAL A 33 -2.93 3.03 -8.93
C VAL A 33 -2.73 3.92 -7.71
N ALA A 34 -3.45 5.03 -7.63
CA ALA A 34 -3.46 5.87 -6.44
C ALA A 34 -3.96 5.09 -5.21
N ALA A 35 -4.97 4.24 -5.37
CA ALA A 35 -5.47 3.41 -4.26
C ALA A 35 -4.41 2.43 -3.75
N ASP A 36 -3.72 1.73 -4.65
CA ASP A 36 -2.68 0.76 -4.29
C ASP A 36 -1.45 1.47 -3.68
N TYR A 37 -1.06 2.62 -4.24
CA TYR A 37 0.03 3.44 -3.70
C TYR A 37 -0.26 3.89 -2.26
N ILE A 38 -1.45 4.46 -2.01
CA ILE A 38 -1.87 4.91 -0.69
C ILE A 38 -2.02 3.75 0.28
N ALA A 39 -2.65 2.65 -0.14
CA ALA A 39 -2.80 1.48 0.72
C ALA A 39 -1.44 0.89 1.11
N ALA A 40 -0.47 0.89 0.21
CA ALA A 40 0.87 0.43 0.53
C ALA A 40 1.58 1.38 1.51
N LYS A 41 1.59 2.68 1.18
CA LYS A 41 2.33 3.71 1.93
C LYS A 41 1.81 3.91 3.35
N HIS A 42 0.49 3.92 3.51
CA HIS A 42 -0.16 4.32 4.76
C HIS A 42 -0.73 3.15 5.56
N ILE A 43 -0.79 1.94 5.00
CA ILE A 43 -1.32 0.76 5.70
C ILE A 43 -0.30 -0.39 5.72
N LEU A 44 0.13 -0.90 4.57
CA LEU A 44 1.00 -2.08 4.50
C LEU A 44 2.41 -1.82 5.03
N LEU A 45 3.07 -0.75 4.57
CA LEU A 45 4.44 -0.43 4.95
C LEU A 45 4.56 -0.11 6.45
N PRO A 46 3.69 0.71 7.07
CA PRO A 46 3.73 0.95 8.51
C PRO A 46 3.59 -0.33 9.33
N GLU A 47 2.68 -1.23 8.93
CA GLU A 47 2.52 -2.53 9.59
C GLU A 47 3.73 -3.45 9.37
N THR A 48 4.40 -3.36 8.22
CA THR A 48 5.65 -4.09 7.97
C THR A 48 6.77 -3.58 8.87
N ILE A 49 6.97 -2.26 8.96
CA ILE A 49 8.01 -1.64 9.79
C ILE A 49 7.79 -1.95 11.26
N LYS A 50 6.54 -1.84 11.73
CA LYS A 50 6.16 -2.09 13.12
C LYS A 50 6.47 -3.52 13.56
N ASN A 51 6.17 -4.51 12.70
CA ASN A 51 6.25 -5.92 13.08
C ASN A 51 7.53 -6.62 12.60
N MET A 52 8.23 -6.07 11.60
CA MET A 52 9.46 -6.62 11.03
C MET A 52 10.53 -5.52 10.78
N PRO A 53 10.92 -4.75 11.81
CA PRO A 53 11.82 -3.62 11.65
C PRO A 53 13.16 -4.04 11.03
N GLY A 54 13.61 -3.31 10.01
CA GLY A 54 14.87 -3.59 9.31
C GLY A 54 14.84 -4.80 8.37
N SER A 55 13.70 -5.47 8.22
CA SER A 55 13.55 -6.55 7.24
C SER A 55 13.58 -6.02 5.79
N GLU A 56 14.14 -6.80 4.87
CA GLU A 56 14.04 -6.55 3.42
C GLU A 56 12.58 -6.40 2.95
N LYS A 57 11.61 -6.98 3.67
CA LYS A 57 10.19 -6.79 3.38
C LYS A 57 9.73 -5.34 3.46
N CYS A 58 10.39 -4.51 4.29
CA CYS A 58 10.13 -3.07 4.31
C CYS A 58 10.42 -2.46 2.93
N LEU A 59 11.55 -2.83 2.31
CA LEU A 59 11.93 -2.35 0.98
C LEU A 59 11.05 -2.90 -0.14
N LEU A 60 10.52 -4.12 0.03
CA LEU A 60 9.60 -4.73 -0.94
C LEU A 60 8.21 -4.10 -0.89
N ASN A 61 7.78 -3.64 0.28
CA ASN A 61 6.45 -3.05 0.49
C ASN A 61 6.46 -1.52 0.41
N ASP A 62 7.63 -0.90 0.23
CA ASP A 62 7.79 0.54 0.12
C ASP A 62 7.43 1.02 -1.31
N PRO A 63 6.32 1.76 -1.49
CA PRO A 63 5.95 2.28 -2.80
C PRO A 63 6.78 3.49 -3.22
N ASP A 64 7.56 4.11 -2.32
CA ASP A 64 8.45 5.24 -2.64
C ASP A 64 9.86 4.80 -3.02
N ASN A 65 10.20 3.52 -2.82
CA ASN A 65 11.47 2.96 -3.25
C ASN A 65 11.47 2.74 -4.77
N GLU A 66 11.99 3.70 -5.54
CA GLU A 66 12.03 3.67 -7.01
C GLU A 66 12.72 2.42 -7.59
N ASP A 67 13.70 1.87 -6.87
CA ASP A 67 14.39 0.65 -7.25
C ASP A 67 13.65 -0.63 -6.82
N GLY A 68 12.67 -0.49 -5.93
CA GLY A 68 11.85 -1.56 -5.39
C GLY A 68 10.90 -2.20 -6.41
N PRO A 69 10.60 -3.50 -6.27
CA PRO A 69 9.72 -4.19 -7.20
C PRO A 69 8.29 -3.66 -7.16
N PHE A 70 7.81 -3.20 -6.00
CA PHE A 70 6.45 -2.70 -5.86
C PHE A 70 6.26 -1.32 -6.52
N HIS A 71 7.19 -0.39 -6.33
CA HIS A 71 7.19 0.88 -7.07
C HIS A 71 7.20 0.64 -8.60
N LYS A 72 8.10 -0.24 -9.08
CA LYS A 72 8.17 -0.59 -10.50
C LYS A 72 6.85 -1.16 -11.02
N PHE A 73 6.20 -2.04 -10.25
CA PHE A 73 4.86 -2.54 -10.57
C PHE A 73 3.85 -1.40 -10.72
N LEU A 74 3.81 -0.46 -9.76
CA LEU A 74 2.90 0.68 -9.83
C LEU A 74 3.18 1.58 -11.05
N VAL A 75 4.46 1.81 -11.39
CA VAL A 75 4.84 2.59 -12.59
C VAL A 75 4.34 1.92 -13.85
N TYR A 76 4.46 0.59 -13.97
CA TYR A 76 3.89 -0.14 -15.10
C TYR A 76 2.36 -0.05 -15.12
N ALA A 77 1.69 -0.24 -13.98
CA ALA A 77 0.23 -0.10 -13.90
C ALA A 77 -0.24 1.31 -14.31
N SER A 78 0.44 2.36 -13.82
CA SER A 78 0.19 3.76 -14.19
C SER A 78 0.32 3.98 -15.70
N LYS A 79 1.36 3.45 -16.35
CA LYS A 79 1.56 3.56 -17.80
C LYS A 79 0.43 2.91 -18.61
N GLU A 80 -0.07 1.77 -18.15
CA GLU A 80 -1.13 1.03 -18.84
C GLU A 80 -2.52 1.63 -18.64
N THR A 81 -2.81 2.16 -17.44
CA THR A 81 -4.16 2.62 -17.08
C THR A 81 -4.32 4.12 -16.99
N GLY A 82 -3.22 4.89 -17.07
CA GLY A 82 -3.20 6.34 -16.86
C GLY A 82 -3.34 6.77 -15.39
N GLY A 83 -3.00 5.89 -14.45
CA GLY A 83 -3.18 6.14 -13.00
C GLY A 83 -2.12 7.05 -12.38
N ILE A 84 -2.46 7.71 -11.28
CA ILE A 84 -1.63 8.68 -10.55
C ILE A 84 -0.74 7.98 -9.52
N LEU A 85 0.54 8.33 -9.53
CA LEU A 85 1.57 7.85 -8.58
C LEU A 85 2.18 8.95 -7.71
N ASP A 86 1.96 10.19 -8.07
CA ASP A 86 2.49 11.34 -7.35
C ASP A 86 1.48 11.76 -6.28
N GLU A 87 1.88 11.60 -5.02
CA GLU A 87 1.05 11.90 -3.84
C GLU A 87 0.58 13.36 -3.82
N SER A 88 1.30 14.29 -4.45
CA SER A 88 0.88 15.70 -4.53
C SER A 88 -0.43 15.90 -5.32
N PHE A 89 -0.82 14.93 -6.14
CA PHE A 89 -2.10 14.90 -6.86
C PHE A 89 -3.16 14.05 -6.15
N ILE A 90 -2.87 13.49 -4.98
CA ILE A 90 -3.77 12.63 -4.21
C ILE A 90 -4.27 13.39 -2.97
N SER A 91 -5.58 13.60 -2.88
CA SER A 91 -6.21 14.13 -1.66
C SER A 91 -6.69 12.99 -0.77
N LEU A 92 -6.09 12.86 0.41
CA LEU A 92 -6.51 11.89 1.42
C LEU A 92 -7.61 12.48 2.30
N TYR A 93 -8.71 11.74 2.42
CA TYR A 93 -9.79 12.04 3.36
C TYR A 93 -9.83 10.95 4.42
N GLU A 94 -9.32 11.28 5.60
CA GLU A 94 -9.38 10.40 6.76
C GLU A 94 -10.64 10.71 7.56
N ASN A 95 -11.53 9.73 7.70
CA ASN A 95 -12.57 9.79 8.72
C ASN A 95 -11.96 9.29 10.03
N THR A 96 -11.46 10.20 10.86
CA THR A 96 -11.18 9.89 12.25
C THR A 96 -12.51 9.74 12.99
N PRO A 97 -12.75 8.64 13.73
CA PRO A 97 -13.97 8.47 14.52
C PRO A 97 -14.10 9.49 15.66
#